data_AF-S2SUG2-F1
#
_entry.id   AF-S2SUG2-F1
#
_cell.length_a   1.000
_cell.length_b   1.000
_cell.length_c   1.000
_cell.angle_alpha   90.00
_cell.angle_beta   90.00
_cell.angle_gamma   90.00
#
_symmetry.space_group_name_H-M   'P 1'
#
loop_
_entity.id
_entity.type
_entity.pdbx_description
1 polymer ?
#
loop_
_entity_poly.entity_id
_entity_poly.type
_entity_poly.pdbx_seq_one_letter_code
_entity_poly.pdbx_strand_id
1 'polypeptide(L)'
;MHRDLKPQNILIDPDGNAKITDFGIAVALSENSMTMTNSLLGSVHYLSPEQARGSMPTRQSDIYALGIILFEMLTGSVPFEGDSAVTIALKHFQEEIPSVRAFDPHIPQALENVVFKATAKNPANRYTSADAMASDLKTALSPARAHEAKYVVPKDDLDETRIMPVIPNGPKPPHDEGGDADSPASQPSPKARPKKKSRRWWIIGIGILVAMLLMIGIGAVFANQKRDVDVPDLRGMTTTQAKTALTSAGLKVGSYKYTYSTKVSKDLVIDSDPKRQVSVKEGSTVKLI
;
A
#
# COMPACT_ATOMS: atom_id res chain seq x y z
N MET A 1 12.72 -13.35 4.33
CA MET A 1 12.09 -12.04 4.10
C MET A 1 12.71 -11.08 5.09
N HIS A 2 13.17 -9.94 4.63
CA HIS A 2 13.90 -8.95 5.41
C HIS A 2 13.01 -7.79 5.86
N ARG A 3 12.15 -7.28 4.96
CA ARG A 3 11.14 -6.20 5.19
C ARG A 3 11.66 -4.77 5.27
N ASP A 4 12.94 -4.57 5.54
CA ASP A 4 13.60 -3.25 5.57
C ASP A 4 14.98 -3.31 4.88
N LEU A 5 15.05 -3.79 3.63
CA LEU A 5 16.33 -3.82 2.90
C LEU A 5 16.70 -2.41 2.43
N LYS A 6 17.90 -1.97 2.80
CA LYS A 6 18.50 -0.69 2.46
C LYS A 6 20.02 -0.77 2.65
N PRO A 7 20.82 0.12 2.03
CA PRO A 7 22.27 0.08 2.14
C PRO A 7 22.78 0.13 3.60
N GLN A 8 22.08 0.83 4.49
CA GLN A 8 22.45 0.94 5.91
C GLN A 8 22.37 -0.41 6.66
N ASN A 9 21.60 -1.37 6.12
CA ASN A 9 21.45 -2.72 6.67
C ASN A 9 22.34 -3.75 5.95
N ILE A 10 23.31 -3.29 5.14
CA ILE A 10 24.28 -4.11 4.43
C ILE A 10 25.69 -3.68 4.84
N LEU A 11 26.37 -4.53 5.62
CA LEU A 11 27.73 -4.30 6.05
C LEU A 11 28.72 -4.92 5.06
N ILE A 12 29.82 -4.22 4.79
CA ILE A 12 30.94 -4.73 3.99
C ILE A 12 32.13 -4.98 4.93
N ASP A 13 32.65 -6.20 4.94
CA ASP A 13 33.86 -6.53 5.71
C ASP A 13 35.15 -6.11 4.96
N PRO A 14 36.33 -6.14 5.62
CA PRO A 14 37.59 -5.73 4.99
C PRO A 14 37.98 -6.54 3.75
N ASP A 15 37.44 -7.76 3.61
CA ASP A 15 37.67 -8.64 2.46
C ASP A 15 36.68 -8.35 1.31
N GLY A 16 35.76 -7.40 1.50
CA GLY A 16 34.76 -6.99 0.51
C GLY A 16 33.50 -7.85 0.51
N ASN A 17 33.28 -8.72 1.50
CA ASN A 17 32.07 -9.52 1.57
C ASN A 17 30.92 -8.72 2.17
N ALA A 18 29.76 -8.78 1.51
CA ALA A 18 28.53 -8.19 2.01
C ALA A 18 27.82 -9.10 3.03
N LYS A 19 27.38 -8.53 4.15
CA LYS A 19 26.58 -9.18 5.20
C LYS A 19 25.33 -8.36 5.48
N ILE A 20 24.17 -8.98 5.41
CA ILE A 20 22.89 -8.34 5.71
C ILE A 20 22.64 -8.38 7.22
N THR A 21 22.27 -7.23 7.80
CA THR A 21 21.93 -7.06 9.22
C THR A 21 20.50 -6.56 9.39
N ASP A 22 19.99 -6.52 10.63
CA ASP A 22 18.74 -5.85 10.96
C ASP A 22 17.51 -6.35 10.19
N PHE A 23 17.38 -7.69 10.12
CA PHE A 23 16.14 -8.33 9.68
C PHE A 23 14.98 -7.69 10.44
N GLY A 24 13.97 -7.21 9.71
CA GLY A 24 12.89 -6.32 10.17
C GLY A 24 11.93 -6.95 11.19
N ILE A 25 12.46 -7.37 12.33
CA ILE A 25 11.76 -7.93 13.49
C ILE A 25 10.90 -6.84 14.15
N ALA A 26 11.26 -5.55 13.99
CA ALA A 26 10.56 -4.42 14.59
C ALA A 26 9.19 -4.08 13.96
N VAL A 27 8.90 -4.51 12.73
CA VAL A 27 7.62 -4.17 12.05
C VAL A 27 6.45 -5.02 12.56
N ALA A 28 6.72 -6.13 13.27
CA ALA A 28 5.68 -7.06 13.72
C ALA A 28 4.99 -6.67 15.04
N LEU A 29 5.37 -5.58 15.71
CA LEU A 29 4.94 -5.29 17.09
C LEU A 29 4.38 -3.89 17.35
N SER A 30 4.00 -3.12 16.33
CA SER A 30 3.41 -1.80 16.56
C SER A 30 2.05 -1.62 15.92
N GLU A 31 1.03 -2.05 16.67
CA GLU A 31 -0.30 -1.44 16.59
C GLU A 31 -0.31 0.00 17.17
N ASN A 32 0.82 0.53 17.68
CA ASN A 32 0.91 1.80 18.42
C ASN A 32 2.06 2.76 18.08
N SER A 33 2.83 2.60 16.99
CA SER A 33 3.99 3.47 16.72
C SER A 33 3.64 4.78 15.99
N MET A 34 2.98 5.71 16.68
CA MET A 34 2.77 7.10 16.21
C MET A 34 4.01 8.01 16.39
N THR A 35 5.20 7.48 16.73
CA THR A 35 6.38 8.30 17.07
C THR A 35 7.70 7.76 16.49
N MET A 36 7.75 7.46 15.19
CA MET A 36 9.00 7.06 14.49
C MET A 36 9.34 7.98 13.32
N THR A 37 9.27 9.31 13.52
CA THR A 37 9.46 10.31 12.46
C THR A 37 10.87 10.30 11.81
N ASN A 38 11.93 9.90 12.52
CA ASN A 38 13.30 9.94 11.98
C ASN A 38 13.77 8.64 11.29
N SER A 39 13.27 7.46 11.70
CA SER A 39 13.67 6.19 11.04
C SER A 39 12.88 5.92 9.76
N LEU A 40 11.68 6.51 9.62
CA LEU A 40 10.84 6.35 8.43
C LEU A 40 11.42 7.09 7.22
N LEU A 41 12.05 8.25 7.42
CA LEU A 41 12.49 9.12 6.33
C LEU A 41 13.60 8.50 5.47
N GLY A 42 14.47 7.65 6.02
CA GLY A 42 15.49 6.93 5.25
C GLY A 42 14.98 5.67 4.54
N SER A 43 14.03 4.95 5.16
CA SER A 43 13.51 3.70 4.60
C SER A 43 12.54 3.92 3.43
N VAL A 44 11.92 5.09 3.28
CA VAL A 44 10.91 5.33 2.23
C VAL A 44 11.48 5.27 0.81
N HIS A 45 12.78 5.53 0.63
CA HIS A 45 13.43 5.48 -0.69
C HIS A 45 13.60 4.06 -1.25
N TYR A 46 13.46 3.02 -0.40
CA TYR A 46 13.58 1.62 -0.81
C TYR A 46 12.24 0.88 -0.71
N LEU A 47 11.16 1.63 -0.46
CA LEU A 47 9.82 1.10 -0.23
C LEU A 47 9.25 0.51 -1.52
N SER A 48 8.69 -0.70 -1.43
CA SER A 48 8.01 -1.28 -2.59
C SER A 48 6.64 -0.62 -2.86
N PRO A 49 6.11 -0.70 -4.10
CA PRO A 49 4.80 -0.14 -4.46
C PRO A 49 3.66 -0.68 -3.58
N GLU A 50 3.70 -1.96 -3.23
CA GLU A 50 2.70 -2.56 -2.34
C GLU A 50 2.82 -2.05 -0.91
N GLN A 51 4.04 -1.82 -0.40
CA GLN A 51 4.24 -1.20 0.92
C GLN A 51 3.82 0.28 0.92
N ALA A 52 4.03 1.00 -0.18
CA ALA A 52 3.52 2.38 -0.36
C ALA A 52 1.99 2.47 -0.29
N ARG A 53 1.29 1.39 -0.67
CA ARG A 53 -0.18 1.25 -0.49
C ARG A 53 -0.59 0.77 0.90
N GLY A 54 0.36 0.56 1.81
CA GLY A 54 0.12 0.00 3.14
C GLY A 54 -0.07 -1.52 3.17
N SER A 55 0.23 -2.24 2.09
CA SER A 55 0.22 -3.71 2.12
C SER A 55 1.42 -4.26 2.88
N MET A 56 1.27 -5.46 3.44
CA MET A 56 2.36 -6.11 4.17
C MET A 56 3.54 -6.46 3.25
N PRO A 57 4.80 -6.29 3.71
CA PRO A 57 5.97 -6.64 2.92
C PRO A 57 6.03 -8.15 2.65
N THR A 58 6.45 -8.50 1.43
CA THR A 58 6.59 -9.89 0.96
C THR A 58 8.02 -10.15 0.48
N ARG A 59 8.32 -11.39 0.05
CA ARG A 59 9.58 -11.71 -0.64
C ARG A 59 9.79 -10.85 -1.89
N GLN A 60 8.71 -10.48 -2.57
CA GLN A 60 8.76 -9.62 -3.75
C GLN A 60 9.08 -8.17 -3.40
N SER A 61 8.73 -7.73 -2.19
CA SER A 61 9.08 -6.40 -1.69
C SER A 61 10.58 -6.30 -1.45
N ASP A 62 11.20 -7.35 -0.90
CA ASP A 62 12.67 -7.42 -0.74
C ASP A 62 13.39 -7.37 -2.11
N ILE A 63 12.87 -8.05 -3.14
CA ILE A 63 13.43 -8.02 -4.51
C ILE A 63 13.35 -6.62 -5.10
N TYR A 64 12.23 -5.91 -4.89
CA TYR A 64 12.10 -4.53 -5.32
C TYR A 64 13.14 -3.62 -4.65
N ALA A 65 13.29 -3.73 -3.32
CA ALA A 65 14.28 -2.97 -2.58
C ALA A 65 15.71 -3.23 -3.08
N LEU A 66 16.07 -4.50 -3.35
CA LEU A 66 17.35 -4.85 -3.99
C LEU A 66 17.52 -4.21 -5.37
N GLY A 67 16.45 -4.08 -6.15
CA GLY A 67 16.46 -3.36 -7.42
C GLY A 67 16.76 -1.87 -7.26
N ILE A 68 16.21 -1.23 -6.22
CA ILE A 68 16.50 0.17 -5.89
C ILE A 68 17.94 0.34 -5.40
N ILE A 69 18.44 -0.55 -4.54
CA ILE A 69 19.83 -0.56 -4.09
C ILE A 69 20.78 -0.72 -5.29
N LEU A 70 20.45 -1.61 -6.23
CA LEU A 70 21.23 -1.78 -7.45
C LEU A 70 21.21 -0.50 -8.31
N PHE A 71 20.06 0.15 -8.46
CA PHE A 71 19.98 1.44 -9.15
C PHE A 71 20.94 2.45 -8.51
N GLU A 72 20.87 2.63 -7.19
CA GLU A 72 21.70 3.60 -6.46
C GLU A 72 23.19 3.28 -6.55
N MET A 73 23.58 2.00 -6.49
CA MET A 73 24.98 1.62 -6.69
C MET A 73 25.50 1.97 -8.09
N LEU A 74 24.62 2.01 -9.09
CA LEU A 74 24.98 2.30 -10.49
C LEU A 74 24.98 3.79 -10.80
N THR A 75 24.11 4.57 -10.17
CA THR A 75 23.90 6.00 -10.46
C THR A 75 24.48 6.93 -9.39
N GLY A 76 24.76 6.42 -8.19
CA GLY A 76 25.13 7.20 -7.00
C GLY A 76 23.96 7.91 -6.32
N SER A 77 22.73 7.75 -6.81
CA SER A 77 21.53 8.39 -6.26
C SER A 77 20.30 7.48 -6.35
N VAL A 78 19.32 7.69 -5.47
CA VAL A 78 18.04 6.97 -5.51
C VAL A 78 17.17 7.42 -6.69
N PRO A 79 16.28 6.57 -7.23
CA PRO A 79 15.50 6.92 -8.41
C PRO A 79 14.43 7.99 -8.14
N PHE A 80 13.97 8.11 -6.88
CA PHE A 80 12.91 9.03 -6.50
C PHE A 80 13.29 9.84 -5.26
N GLU A 81 13.29 11.16 -5.43
CA GLU A 81 13.44 12.15 -4.36
C GLU A 81 12.14 12.95 -4.19
N GLY A 82 11.96 13.59 -3.03
CA GLY A 82 10.84 14.48 -2.80
C GLY A 82 10.85 15.11 -1.40
N ASP A 83 10.08 16.18 -1.24
CA ASP A 83 10.06 16.98 -0.01
C ASP A 83 9.38 16.28 1.18
N SER A 84 8.70 15.16 0.94
CA SER A 84 8.05 14.37 1.97
C SER A 84 8.12 12.87 1.67
N ALA A 85 8.06 12.07 2.73
CA ALA A 85 7.98 10.61 2.64
C ALA A 85 6.77 10.13 1.81
N VAL A 86 5.64 10.84 1.90
CA VAL A 86 4.42 10.54 1.13
C VAL A 86 4.67 10.76 -0.36
N THR A 87 5.36 11.84 -0.72
CA THR A 87 5.72 12.13 -2.12
C THR A 87 6.58 11.01 -2.69
N ILE A 88 7.62 10.58 -1.98
CA ILE A 88 8.52 9.50 -2.42
C ILE A 88 7.76 8.18 -2.57
N ALA A 89 6.88 7.84 -1.61
CA ALA A 89 6.05 6.65 -1.66
C ALA A 89 5.10 6.65 -2.88
N LEU A 90 4.48 7.80 -3.20
CA LEU A 90 3.65 7.96 -4.39
C LEU A 90 4.45 7.76 -5.68
N LYS A 91 5.69 8.25 -5.76
CA LYS A 91 6.58 8.00 -6.91
C LYS A 91 6.89 6.53 -7.09
N HIS A 92 7.22 5.81 -6.02
CA HIS A 92 7.39 4.35 -6.10
C HIS A 92 6.12 3.64 -6.57
N PHE A 93 4.93 4.16 -6.30
CA PHE A 93 3.70 3.58 -6.79
C PHE A 93 3.40 3.91 -8.26
N GLN A 94 3.60 5.16 -8.70
CA GLN A 94 3.08 5.68 -9.96
C GLN A 94 4.15 5.93 -11.04
N GLU A 95 5.33 6.43 -10.65
CA GLU A 95 6.37 6.82 -11.61
C GLU A 95 7.19 5.61 -12.07
N GLU A 96 7.54 5.57 -13.34
CA GLU A 96 8.46 4.56 -13.87
C GLU A 96 9.89 4.81 -13.36
N ILE A 97 10.68 3.73 -13.29
CA ILE A 97 12.07 3.84 -12.86
C ILE A 97 12.88 4.48 -13.99
N PRO A 98 13.66 5.54 -13.70
CA PRO A 98 14.54 6.14 -14.70
C PRO A 98 15.52 5.13 -15.28
N SER A 99 15.98 5.36 -16.51
CA SER A 99 17.02 4.55 -17.13
C SER A 99 18.37 4.84 -16.47
N VAL A 100 19.05 3.82 -15.93
CA VAL A 100 20.41 3.97 -15.39
C VAL A 100 21.40 4.38 -16.48
N ARG A 101 21.13 3.97 -17.73
CA ARG A 101 21.93 4.36 -18.91
C ARG A 101 21.78 5.84 -19.29
N ALA A 102 20.77 6.53 -18.76
CA ALA A 102 20.67 7.99 -18.89
C ALA A 102 21.67 8.72 -17.98
N PHE A 103 22.14 8.08 -16.90
CA PHE A 103 23.17 8.59 -16.01
C PHE A 103 24.57 8.21 -16.50
N ASP A 104 24.76 6.94 -16.88
CA ASP A 104 26.01 6.47 -17.51
C ASP A 104 25.71 5.54 -18.70
N PRO A 105 25.93 6.00 -19.95
CA PRO A 105 25.74 5.20 -21.16
C PRO A 105 26.60 3.93 -21.25
N HIS A 106 27.67 3.81 -20.45
CA HIS A 106 28.56 2.64 -20.44
C HIS A 106 27.95 1.45 -19.68
N ILE A 107 26.90 1.66 -18.89
CA ILE A 107 26.21 0.58 -18.16
C ILE A 107 25.60 -0.41 -19.18
N PRO A 108 25.94 -1.71 -19.14
CA PRO A 108 25.38 -2.70 -20.05
C PRO A 108 23.85 -2.80 -19.96
N GLN A 109 23.17 -2.99 -21.10
CA GLN A 109 21.70 -3.07 -21.15
C GLN A 109 21.17 -4.24 -20.29
N ALA A 110 21.90 -5.36 -20.27
CA ALA A 110 21.58 -6.50 -19.42
C ALA A 110 21.54 -6.14 -17.93
N LEU A 111 22.39 -5.24 -17.46
CA LEU A 111 22.40 -4.79 -16.06
C LEU A 111 21.22 -3.86 -15.76
N GLU A 112 20.90 -2.94 -16.67
CA GLU A 112 19.70 -2.11 -16.60
C GLU A 112 18.41 -2.97 -16.60
N ASN A 113 18.37 -4.03 -17.40
CA ASN A 113 17.23 -4.94 -17.45
C ASN A 113 16.97 -5.62 -16.10
N VAL A 114 18.02 -5.93 -15.33
CA VAL A 114 17.87 -6.44 -13.97
C VAL A 114 17.18 -5.41 -13.08
N VAL A 115 17.60 -4.14 -13.15
CA VAL A 115 16.96 -3.05 -12.41
C VAL A 115 15.48 -3.00 -12.75
N PHE A 116 15.13 -2.84 -14.03
CA PHE A 116 13.72 -2.73 -14.45
C PHE A 116 12.87 -3.92 -14.04
N LYS A 117 13.40 -5.14 -14.16
CA LYS A 117 12.67 -6.35 -13.78
C LYS A 117 12.49 -6.44 -12.27
N ALA A 118 13.52 -6.17 -11.47
CA ALA A 118 13.41 -6.16 -10.02
C ALA A 118 12.44 -5.08 -9.52
N THR A 119 12.43 -3.91 -10.15
CA THR A 119 11.61 -2.76 -9.77
C THR A 119 10.25 -2.69 -10.48
N ALA A 120 9.78 -3.79 -11.08
CA ALA A 120 8.48 -3.82 -11.73
C ALA A 120 7.35 -3.51 -10.72
N LYS A 121 6.36 -2.70 -11.11
CA LYS A 121 5.31 -2.26 -10.17
C LYS A 121 4.44 -3.41 -9.69
N ASN A 122 4.02 -4.29 -10.59
CA ASN A 122 3.36 -5.55 -10.23
C ASN A 122 4.40 -6.55 -9.69
N PRO A 123 4.25 -7.06 -8.46
CA PRO A 123 5.11 -8.13 -7.92
C PRO A 123 5.21 -9.38 -8.80
N ALA A 124 4.20 -9.70 -9.61
CA ALA A 124 4.22 -10.85 -10.52
C ALA A 124 5.20 -10.69 -11.69
N ASN A 125 5.53 -9.45 -12.06
CA ASN A 125 6.45 -9.14 -13.16
C ASN A 125 7.92 -9.03 -12.69
N ARG A 126 8.16 -9.24 -11.39
CA ARG A 126 9.50 -9.27 -10.78
C ARG A 126 10.11 -10.67 -10.85
N TYR A 127 11.33 -10.81 -10.36
CA TYR A 127 11.96 -12.11 -10.19
C TYR A 127 11.18 -13.00 -9.22
N THR A 128 11.06 -14.28 -9.52
CA THR A 128 10.37 -15.24 -8.65
C THR A 128 11.09 -15.45 -7.31
N SER A 129 12.42 -15.32 -7.29
CA SER A 129 13.26 -15.45 -6.10
C SER A 129 14.52 -14.59 -6.20
N ALA A 130 15.19 -14.38 -5.06
CA ALA A 130 16.50 -13.73 -5.00
C ALA A 130 17.56 -14.53 -5.77
N ASP A 131 17.50 -15.87 -5.76
CA ASP A 131 18.41 -16.72 -6.54
C ASP A 131 18.25 -16.51 -8.05
N ALA A 132 17.02 -16.30 -8.53
CA ALA A 132 16.76 -16.01 -9.94
C ALA A 132 17.36 -14.65 -10.34
N MET A 133 17.20 -13.62 -9.49
CA MET A 133 17.83 -12.31 -9.69
C MET A 133 19.36 -12.41 -9.66
N ALA A 134 19.92 -13.15 -8.70
CA ALA A 134 21.36 -13.35 -8.59
C ALA A 134 21.95 -14.10 -9.80
N SER A 135 21.22 -15.08 -10.33
CA SER A 135 21.64 -15.83 -11.53
C SER A 135 21.66 -14.94 -12.78
N ASP A 136 20.69 -14.03 -12.90
CA ASP A 136 20.67 -13.04 -13.98
C ASP A 136 21.85 -12.07 -13.86
N LEU A 137 22.06 -11.49 -12.66
CA LEU A 137 23.19 -10.60 -12.37
C LEU A 137 24.56 -11.19 -12.67
N LYS A 138 24.78 -12.47 -12.33
CA LYS A 138 26.06 -13.18 -12.61
C LYS A 138 26.44 -13.18 -14.08
N THR A 139 25.48 -13.09 -14.98
CA THR A 139 25.72 -13.10 -16.43
C THR A 139 25.55 -11.73 -17.08
N ALA A 140 25.07 -10.71 -16.35
CA ALA A 140 24.73 -9.40 -16.90
C ALA A 140 25.91 -8.62 -17.50
N LEU A 141 27.15 -8.95 -17.10
CA LEU A 141 28.38 -8.37 -17.66
C LEU A 141 29.02 -9.24 -18.75
N SER A 142 28.39 -10.36 -19.13
CA SER A 142 28.93 -11.25 -20.16
C SER A 142 28.90 -10.58 -21.55
N PRO A 143 29.98 -10.66 -22.34
CA PRO A 143 29.99 -10.16 -23.72
C PRO A 143 28.88 -10.76 -24.60
N ALA A 144 28.43 -11.98 -24.29
CA ALA A 144 27.33 -12.64 -24.99
C ALA A 144 25.98 -11.90 -24.87
N ARG A 145 25.82 -11.04 -23.86
CA ARG A 145 24.62 -10.24 -23.60
C ARG A 145 24.79 -8.75 -23.93
N ALA A 146 25.89 -8.36 -24.58
CA ALA A 146 26.19 -6.95 -24.87
C ALA A 146 25.12 -6.25 -25.73
N HIS A 147 24.42 -6.99 -26.59
CA HIS A 147 23.38 -6.49 -27.48
C HIS A 147 21.97 -6.89 -27.05
N GLU A 148 21.76 -7.17 -25.76
CA GLU A 148 20.44 -7.47 -25.24
C GLU A 148 19.49 -6.28 -25.45
N ALA A 149 18.25 -6.55 -25.84
CA ALA A 149 17.23 -5.51 -25.97
C ALA A 149 16.79 -5.00 -24.59
N LYS A 150 16.33 -3.75 -24.52
CA LYS A 150 15.77 -3.18 -23.29
C LYS A 150 14.56 -4.00 -22.82
N TYR A 151 14.56 -4.39 -21.55
CA TYR A 151 13.43 -5.05 -20.92
C TYR A 151 12.26 -4.07 -20.80
N VAL A 152 11.11 -4.49 -21.31
CA VAL A 152 9.85 -3.76 -21.21
C VAL A 152 8.96 -4.54 -20.26
N VAL A 153 8.55 -3.91 -19.16
CA VAL A 153 7.63 -4.52 -18.20
C VAL A 153 6.29 -4.77 -18.92
N PRO A 154 5.76 -6.00 -18.89
CA PRO A 154 4.42 -6.26 -19.40
C PRO A 154 3.41 -5.35 -18.70
N LYS A 155 2.64 -4.58 -19.48
CA LYS A 155 1.48 -3.86 -18.95
C LYS A 155 0.40 -4.89 -18.68
N ASP A 156 0.05 -5.08 -17.41
CA ASP A 156 -1.14 -5.85 -17.07
C ASP A 156 -2.36 -4.98 -17.39
N ASP A 157 -3.10 -5.34 -18.44
CA ASP A 157 -4.36 -4.74 -18.90
C ASP A 157 -5.49 -4.74 -17.85
N LEU A 158 -5.21 -5.02 -16.57
CA LEU A 158 -6.20 -5.20 -15.52
C LEU A 158 -6.72 -3.88 -14.92
N ASP A 159 -6.01 -2.76 -15.14
CA ASP A 159 -6.40 -1.43 -14.63
C ASP A 159 -6.91 -0.47 -15.73
N GLU A 160 -6.83 -0.85 -17.01
CA GLU A 160 -7.44 -0.07 -18.09
C GLU A 160 -8.90 -0.48 -18.26
N THR A 161 -9.80 0.42 -17.87
CA THR A 161 -11.23 0.32 -18.20
C THR A 161 -11.36 0.34 -19.72
N ARG A 162 -11.47 -0.84 -20.34
CA ARG A 162 -11.72 -0.97 -21.78
C ARG A 162 -13.06 -0.35 -22.11
N ILE A 163 -13.03 0.84 -22.72
CA ILE A 163 -14.20 1.43 -23.35
C ILE A 163 -14.45 0.59 -24.61
N MET A 164 -15.50 -0.26 -24.59
CA MET A 164 -15.93 -0.98 -25.77
C MET A 164 -16.33 0.04 -26.85
N PRO A 165 -15.78 -0.03 -28.07
CA PRO A 165 -16.31 0.75 -29.17
C PRO A 165 -17.73 0.28 -29.45
N VAL A 166 -18.69 1.21 -29.37
CA VAL A 166 -20.05 0.98 -29.86
C VAL A 166 -19.95 0.81 -31.37
N ILE A 167 -20.20 -0.39 -31.87
CA ILE A 167 -20.36 -0.66 -33.31
C ILE A 167 -21.71 -0.07 -33.72
N PRO A 168 -21.78 0.98 -34.56
CA PRO A 168 -23.04 1.48 -35.07
C PRO A 168 -23.28 0.85 -36.43
N ASN A 169 -23.94 -0.31 -36.48
CA ASN A 169 -24.46 -0.86 -37.74
C ASN A 169 -25.98 -0.86 -37.72
N GLY A 170 -26.55 0.30 -38.09
CA GLY A 170 -27.90 0.38 -38.64
C GLY A 170 -27.89 0.02 -40.13
N PRO A 171 -28.99 -0.53 -40.68
CA PRO A 171 -29.03 -1.06 -42.04
C PRO A 171 -29.41 0.02 -43.07
N LYS A 172 -28.76 0.02 -44.24
CA LYS A 172 -29.29 0.65 -45.46
C LYS A 172 -28.93 -0.16 -46.73
N PRO A 173 -29.83 -0.24 -47.73
CA PRO A 173 -29.86 -1.31 -48.74
C PRO A 173 -29.40 -0.81 -50.14
N PRO A 174 -29.67 -1.51 -51.26
CA PRO A 174 -28.67 -2.15 -52.11
C PRO A 174 -28.42 -1.44 -53.45
N HIS A 175 -27.32 -1.76 -54.13
CA HIS A 175 -27.20 -1.58 -55.58
C HIS A 175 -26.32 -2.66 -56.21
N ASP A 176 -26.79 -3.09 -57.38
CA ASP A 176 -26.50 -4.30 -58.18
C ASP A 176 -25.16 -4.36 -58.95
N GLU A 177 -25.00 -5.56 -59.57
CA GLU A 177 -24.17 -5.96 -60.73
C GLU A 177 -22.74 -6.42 -60.43
N GLY A 178 -22.23 -7.59 -60.83
CA GLY A 178 -22.70 -8.74 -61.62
C GLY A 178 -21.50 -9.67 -61.91
N GLY A 179 -21.71 -10.97 -62.21
CA GLY A 179 -20.71 -11.83 -62.88
C GLY A 179 -20.29 -13.15 -62.21
N ASP A 180 -21.06 -14.21 -62.50
CA ASP A 180 -20.73 -15.63 -62.81
C ASP A 180 -19.49 -16.35 -62.23
N ALA A 181 -19.72 -17.52 -61.57
CA ALA A 181 -19.55 -18.87 -62.16
C ALA A 181 -19.21 -19.98 -61.13
N ASP A 182 -20.15 -20.93 -61.04
CA ASP A 182 -20.05 -22.39 -60.84
C ASP A 182 -19.40 -23.07 -59.60
N SER A 183 -20.15 -24.07 -59.08
CA SER A 183 -19.84 -25.01 -57.97
C SER A 183 -19.43 -26.40 -58.55
N PRO A 184 -19.41 -27.56 -57.83
CA PRO A 184 -19.41 -27.90 -56.38
C PRO A 184 -18.41 -29.03 -55.99
N ALA A 185 -18.21 -29.29 -54.69
CA ALA A 185 -18.08 -30.67 -54.16
C ALA A 185 -18.23 -30.71 -52.62
N SER A 186 -18.88 -31.76 -52.15
CA SER A 186 -19.48 -31.91 -50.82
C SER A 186 -18.83 -33.03 -49.99
N GLN A 187 -19.12 -32.99 -48.66
CA GLN A 187 -19.00 -34.01 -47.59
C GLN A 187 -17.76 -33.94 -46.66
N PRO A 188 -17.80 -34.53 -45.43
CA PRO A 188 -18.84 -34.48 -44.39
C PRO A 188 -18.26 -34.14 -42.98
N SER A 189 -19.14 -33.86 -42.02
CA SER A 189 -18.84 -33.48 -40.64
C SER A 189 -18.57 -34.67 -39.68
N PRO A 190 -17.79 -34.47 -38.59
CA PRO A 190 -17.93 -35.31 -37.40
C PRO A 190 -18.08 -34.55 -36.05
N LYS A 191 -19.20 -34.87 -35.39
CA LYS A 191 -19.49 -35.08 -33.95
C LYS A 191 -18.88 -34.17 -32.86
N ALA A 192 -19.80 -33.51 -32.15
CA ALA A 192 -19.61 -32.75 -30.91
C ALA A 192 -19.22 -33.62 -29.69
N ARG A 193 -18.29 -33.13 -28.87
CA ARG A 193 -18.01 -33.62 -27.51
C ARG A 193 -18.78 -32.80 -26.45
N PRO A 194 -19.22 -33.40 -25.33
CA PRO A 194 -20.02 -32.70 -24.32
C PRO A 194 -19.16 -31.73 -23.49
N LYS A 195 -19.61 -30.48 -23.37
CA LYS A 195 -18.97 -29.45 -22.53
C LYS A 195 -19.35 -29.66 -21.05
N LYS A 196 -18.33 -29.81 -20.18
CA LYS A 196 -18.45 -29.82 -18.72
C LYS A 196 -19.07 -28.51 -18.22
N LYS A 197 -20.22 -28.61 -17.55
CA LYS A 197 -20.98 -27.49 -16.94
C LYS A 197 -20.13 -26.81 -15.85
N SER A 198 -20.01 -25.49 -15.93
CA SER A 198 -19.02 -24.71 -15.19
C SER A 198 -19.34 -24.56 -13.70
N ARG A 199 -18.40 -24.99 -12.84
CA ARG A 199 -18.27 -24.67 -11.41
C ARG A 199 -18.17 -23.16 -11.08
N ARG A 200 -18.24 -22.28 -12.09
CA ARG A 200 -18.03 -20.82 -11.98
C ARG A 200 -19.13 -20.10 -11.17
N TRP A 201 -20.37 -20.61 -11.19
CA TRP A 201 -21.48 -19.97 -10.46
C TRP A 201 -21.39 -20.17 -8.94
N TRP A 202 -20.75 -21.23 -8.46
CA TRP A 202 -20.51 -21.43 -7.02
C TRP A 202 -19.44 -20.48 -6.46
N ILE A 203 -18.43 -20.13 -7.25
CA ILE A 203 -17.36 -19.22 -6.83
C ILE A 203 -17.89 -17.78 -6.72
N ILE A 204 -18.77 -17.37 -7.63
CA ILE A 204 -19.41 -16.04 -7.58
C ILE A 204 -20.33 -15.94 -6.35
N GLY A 205 -21.10 -16.99 -6.03
CA GLY A 205 -21.95 -17.02 -4.84
C GLY A 205 -21.18 -16.91 -3.53
N ILE A 206 -20.04 -17.59 -3.42
CA ILE A 206 -19.17 -17.52 -2.23
C ILE A 206 -18.52 -16.13 -2.11
N GLY A 207 -18.10 -15.52 -3.22
CA GLY A 207 -17.52 -14.18 -3.22
C GLY A 207 -18.49 -13.11 -2.69
N ILE A 208 -19.76 -13.17 -3.11
CA ILE A 208 -20.79 -12.24 -2.64
C ILE A 208 -21.09 -12.43 -1.14
N LEU A 209 -21.13 -13.67 -0.65
CA LEU A 209 -21.34 -13.96 0.77
C LEU A 209 -20.21 -13.41 1.65
N VAL A 210 -18.96 -13.58 1.22
CA VAL A 210 -17.78 -13.07 1.94
C VAL A 210 -17.75 -11.53 1.94
N ALA A 211 -18.09 -10.89 0.83
CA ALA A 211 -18.20 -9.44 0.75
C ALA A 211 -19.31 -8.89 1.66
N MET A 212 -20.45 -9.58 1.75
CA MET A 212 -21.57 -9.19 2.61
C MET A 212 -21.22 -9.33 4.10
N LEU A 213 -20.50 -10.40 4.48
CA LEU A 213 -20.00 -10.58 5.84
C LEU A 213 -18.95 -9.53 6.23
N LEU A 214 -18.06 -9.16 5.29
CA LEU A 214 -17.09 -8.07 5.48
C LEU A 214 -17.79 -6.72 5.68
N MET A 215 -18.83 -6.42 4.91
CA MET A 215 -19.61 -5.19 5.05
C MET A 215 -20.35 -5.11 6.40
N ILE A 216 -20.92 -6.24 6.86
CA ILE A 216 -21.55 -6.31 8.19
C ILE A 216 -20.50 -6.12 9.30
N GLY A 217 -19.31 -6.73 9.14
CA GLY A 217 -18.20 -6.57 10.08
C GLY A 217 -17.71 -5.12 10.18
N ILE A 218 -17.51 -4.46 9.04
CA ILE A 218 -17.10 -3.05 8.98
C ILE A 218 -18.18 -2.14 9.57
N GLY A 219 -19.46 -2.40 9.27
CA GLY A 219 -20.59 -1.66 9.86
C GLY A 219 -20.67 -1.79 11.37
N ALA A 220 -20.41 -2.98 11.92
CA ALA A 220 -20.37 -3.20 13.37
C ALA A 220 -19.18 -2.49 14.04
N VAL A 221 -18.03 -2.41 13.38
CA VAL A 221 -16.86 -1.66 13.88
C VAL A 221 -17.14 -0.15 13.89
N PHE A 222 -17.76 0.38 12.83
CA PHE A 222 -18.15 1.79 12.75
C PHE A 222 -19.29 2.15 13.72
N ALA A 223 -20.23 1.24 13.98
CA ALA A 223 -21.30 1.44 14.95
C ALA A 223 -20.80 1.46 16.40
N ASN A 224 -19.62 0.89 16.68
CA ASN A 224 -19.08 0.75 18.03
C ASN A 224 -17.95 1.76 18.37
N GLN A 225 -17.67 2.72 17.48
CA GLN A 225 -16.76 3.83 17.79
C GLN A 225 -17.49 4.87 18.64
N LYS A 226 -17.17 4.91 19.94
CA LYS A 226 -17.62 5.97 20.85
C LYS A 226 -17.01 7.30 20.41
N ARG A 227 -17.84 8.34 20.34
CA ARG A 227 -17.41 9.68 19.89
C ARG A 227 -16.50 10.32 20.94
N ASP A 228 -15.58 11.17 20.50
CA ASP A 228 -14.81 12.01 21.39
C ASP A 228 -15.65 13.24 21.77
N VAL A 229 -15.64 13.58 23.07
CA VAL A 229 -16.39 14.70 23.63
C VAL A 229 -15.47 15.54 24.49
N ASP A 230 -15.55 16.86 24.34
CA ASP A 230 -14.72 17.80 25.08
C ASP A 230 -15.19 17.95 26.53
N VAL A 231 -14.24 17.98 27.47
CA VAL A 231 -14.53 18.27 28.87
C VAL A 231 -14.92 19.75 29.03
N PRO A 232 -16.15 20.06 29.49
CA PRO A 232 -16.62 21.43 29.69
C PRO A 232 -15.80 22.18 30.77
N ASP A 233 -15.84 23.51 30.78
CA ASP A 233 -15.26 24.29 31.88
C ASP A 233 -16.18 24.24 33.10
N LEU A 234 -15.74 23.55 34.16
CA LEU A 234 -16.52 23.32 35.39
C LEU A 234 -16.14 24.27 36.53
N ARG A 235 -15.19 25.20 36.31
CA ARG A 235 -14.66 26.06 37.37
C ARG A 235 -15.70 27.05 37.88
N GLY A 236 -15.74 27.23 39.20
CA GLY A 236 -16.68 28.14 39.85
C GLY A 236 -18.13 27.66 39.82
N MET A 237 -18.40 26.47 39.29
CA MET A 237 -19.70 25.83 39.37
C MET A 237 -19.85 25.12 40.72
N THR A 238 -21.09 25.03 41.19
CA THR A 238 -21.44 24.11 42.28
C THR A 238 -21.31 22.66 41.81
N THR A 239 -21.12 21.73 42.73
CA THR A 239 -21.04 20.28 42.42
C THR A 239 -22.28 19.78 41.67
N THR A 240 -23.45 20.35 41.96
CA THR A 240 -24.72 20.06 41.26
C THR A 240 -24.71 20.54 39.81
N GLN A 241 -24.24 21.77 39.56
CA GLN A 241 -24.13 22.32 38.21
C GLN A 241 -23.07 21.59 37.38
N ALA A 242 -21.93 21.25 38.00
CA ALA A 242 -20.86 20.50 37.33
C ALA A 242 -21.33 19.09 36.92
N LYS A 243 -22.14 18.42 37.76
CA LYS A 243 -22.74 17.13 37.44
C LYS A 243 -23.70 17.21 36.24
N THR A 244 -24.53 18.24 36.19
CA THR A 244 -25.43 18.45 35.05
C THR A 244 -24.63 18.73 33.77
N ALA A 245 -23.63 19.61 33.82
CA ALA A 245 -22.79 19.94 32.68
C ALA A 245 -22.02 18.71 32.13
N LEU A 246 -21.47 17.87 33.02
CA LEU A 246 -20.81 16.61 32.63
C LEU A 246 -21.79 15.61 32.00
N THR A 247 -22.99 15.47 32.57
CA THR A 247 -24.00 14.54 32.06
C THR A 247 -24.53 14.98 30.69
N SER A 248 -24.74 16.29 30.49
CA SER A 248 -25.13 16.88 29.20
C SER A 248 -24.05 16.73 28.14
N ALA A 249 -22.78 16.67 28.53
CA ALA A 249 -21.65 16.38 27.66
C ALA A 249 -21.39 14.86 27.48
N GLY A 250 -22.26 13.97 27.95
CA GLY A 250 -22.06 12.52 27.81
C GLY A 250 -20.89 11.96 28.65
N LEU A 251 -20.45 12.68 29.69
CA LEU A 251 -19.37 12.31 30.59
C LEU A 251 -19.92 11.84 31.94
N LYS A 252 -19.16 10.98 32.63
CA LYS A 252 -19.51 10.47 33.96
C LYS A 252 -18.83 11.28 35.04
N VAL A 253 -19.52 11.56 36.14
CA VAL A 253 -18.90 12.18 37.32
C VAL A 253 -18.05 11.14 38.05
N GLY A 254 -16.77 11.43 38.23
CA GLY A 254 -15.80 10.63 38.98
C GLY A 254 -15.77 10.97 40.47
N SER A 255 -14.62 10.78 41.11
CA SER A 255 -14.42 11.09 42.53
C SER A 255 -14.25 12.59 42.80
N TYR A 256 -14.53 13.00 44.03
CA TYR A 256 -14.32 14.36 44.54
C TYR A 256 -13.00 14.43 45.32
N LYS A 257 -12.18 15.44 45.06
CA LYS A 257 -10.93 15.72 45.79
C LYS A 257 -10.94 17.12 46.39
N TYR A 258 -11.40 17.24 47.63
CA TYR A 258 -11.43 18.52 48.33
C TYR A 258 -10.02 19.09 48.56
N THR A 259 -9.78 20.29 48.04
CA THR A 259 -8.52 21.02 48.20
C THR A 259 -8.78 22.41 48.77
N TYR A 260 -7.88 22.88 49.64
CA TYR A 260 -7.94 24.24 50.15
C TYR A 260 -7.48 25.24 49.07
N SER A 261 -8.28 26.29 48.83
CA SER A 261 -7.95 27.37 47.92
C SER A 261 -8.31 28.71 48.53
N THR A 262 -7.44 29.70 48.38
CA THR A 262 -7.68 31.09 48.78
C THR A 262 -8.37 31.91 47.68
N LYS A 263 -8.57 31.32 46.49
CA LYS A 263 -9.08 32.00 45.29
C LYS A 263 -10.51 31.63 44.91
N VAL A 264 -11.05 30.56 45.49
CA VAL A 264 -12.34 29.98 45.12
C VAL A 264 -13.19 29.83 46.39
N SER A 265 -14.44 30.31 46.34
CA SER A 265 -15.37 30.19 47.46
C SER A 265 -15.66 28.73 47.81
N LYS A 266 -16.01 28.50 49.08
CA LYS A 266 -16.36 27.18 49.60
C LYS A 266 -17.44 26.51 48.73
N ASP A 267 -17.28 25.21 48.51
CA ASP A 267 -18.20 24.32 47.77
C ASP A 267 -18.32 24.58 46.24
N LEU A 268 -17.33 25.29 45.67
CA LEU A 268 -17.18 25.45 44.22
C LEU A 268 -16.02 24.62 43.67
N VAL A 269 -16.18 24.14 42.44
CA VAL A 269 -15.14 23.37 41.72
C VAL A 269 -13.94 24.26 41.38
N ILE A 270 -12.75 23.81 41.74
CA ILE A 270 -11.47 24.48 41.50
C ILE A 270 -10.89 24.05 40.15
N ASP A 271 -10.92 22.74 39.86
CA ASP A 271 -10.44 22.17 38.59
C ASP A 271 -11.05 20.79 38.31
N SER A 272 -10.76 20.24 37.14
CA SER A 272 -11.17 18.88 36.77
C SER A 272 -10.00 18.04 36.24
N ASP A 273 -10.10 16.72 36.42
CA ASP A 273 -9.18 15.73 35.85
C ASP A 273 -9.99 14.68 35.07
N PRO A 274 -9.92 14.64 33.72
CA PRO A 274 -9.04 15.42 32.84
C PRO A 274 -9.33 16.93 32.81
N LYS A 275 -8.32 17.72 32.42
CA LYS A 275 -8.40 19.18 32.35
C LYS A 275 -9.45 19.64 31.33
N ARG A 276 -9.97 20.85 31.52
CA ARG A 276 -10.88 21.53 30.56
C ARG A 276 -10.35 21.50 29.13
N GLN A 277 -11.26 21.43 28.15
CA GLN A 277 -10.95 21.43 26.70
C GLN A 277 -10.05 20.27 26.23
N VAL A 278 -9.94 19.21 27.03
CA VAL A 278 -9.36 17.94 26.58
C VAL A 278 -10.49 17.08 26.03
N SER A 279 -10.34 16.60 24.79
CA SER A 279 -11.28 15.65 24.20
C SER A 279 -11.08 14.28 24.82
N VAL A 280 -12.15 13.70 25.36
CA VAL A 280 -12.17 12.38 25.99
C VAL A 280 -13.28 11.54 25.40
N LYS A 281 -13.12 10.21 25.39
CA LYS A 281 -14.15 9.32 24.85
C LYS A 281 -15.47 9.48 25.61
N GLU A 282 -16.58 9.45 24.90
CA GLU A 282 -17.92 9.47 25.48
C GLU A 282 -18.07 8.39 26.57
N GLY A 283 -18.58 8.80 27.74
CA GLY A 283 -18.70 7.96 28.93
C GLY A 283 -17.46 7.91 29.84
N SER A 284 -16.40 8.68 29.56
CA SER A 284 -15.23 8.83 30.44
C SER A 284 -15.59 9.52 31.77
N THR A 285 -14.90 9.13 32.85
CA THR A 285 -15.11 9.72 34.18
C THR A 285 -14.25 10.95 34.40
N VAL A 286 -14.85 12.06 34.80
CA VAL A 286 -14.17 13.31 35.15
C VAL A 286 -14.18 13.50 36.66
N LYS A 287 -13.00 13.57 37.27
CA LYS A 287 -12.84 13.87 38.70
C LYS A 287 -12.96 15.38 38.93
N LEU A 288 -13.59 15.75 40.04
CA LEU A 288 -13.77 17.14 40.46
C LEU A 288 -12.80 17.44 41.60
N ILE A 289 -12.05 18.53 41.48
CA ILE A 289 -11.06 19.01 42.46
C ILE A 289 -11.56 20.33 43.06
#